data_AF-A0A538MZ32-F1
#
_entry.id   AF-A0A538MZ32-F1
#
_cell.length_a   1.000
_cell.length_b   1.000
_cell.length_c   1.000
_cell.angle_alpha   90.00
_cell.angle_beta   90.00
_cell.angle_gamma   90.00
#
_symmetry.space_group_name_H-M   'P 1'
#
loop_
_entity.id
_entity.type
_entity.pdbx_description
1 polymer ?
#
loop_
_entity_poly.entity_id
_entity_poly.type
_entity_poly.pdbx_seq_one_letter_code
_entity_poly.pdbx_strand_id
1 'polypeptide(L)'
;MSVSPPGGGGEAPEAADAPQRVAAAERPECPRCGTTHEPNQEYCLECGLRLPVEASGLIPRLSRAWRSRLGWYPGDWVWPSLLALLIAALAGIGAAAFVSHDEKRAGYVTATSPFEPVTSAITAAEHTPTVPSGSTQTGTQPSPPQQTPALNQALKVWPADRQSGWTVVLQSLPATTNGRAFAVAQARAAEHSGLQDVGIIDSSKYSSLHPGYYVLFSGVYTSFDDANTGVTDARSHGYPRAYPKRITR
;
A
#
# COMPACT_ATOMS: atom_id res chain seq x y z
N MET A 1 91.78 3.52 8.15
CA MET A 1 91.65 4.22 6.84
C MET A 1 90.61 5.33 7.03
N SER A 2 90.75 6.42 6.28
CA SER A 2 89.94 7.66 6.26
C SER A 2 88.41 7.41 6.28
N VAL A 3 87.53 8.34 6.67
CA VAL A 3 87.54 9.82 6.50
C VAL A 3 86.82 10.53 7.68
N SER A 4 87.21 11.78 7.98
CA SER A 4 86.36 12.80 8.65
C SER A 4 86.16 13.99 7.70
N PRO A 5 85.01 14.68 7.73
CA PRO A 5 85.02 16.00 8.39
C PRO A 5 83.72 16.35 9.16
N PRO A 6 83.71 17.41 9.99
CA PRO A 6 82.54 17.87 10.75
C PRO A 6 81.76 19.03 10.10
N GLY A 7 80.50 19.16 10.51
CA GLY A 7 79.62 20.34 10.44
C GLY A 7 78.53 20.13 11.50
N GLY A 8 78.11 21.10 12.31
CA GLY A 8 77.74 22.45 11.92
C GLY A 8 76.27 22.41 11.45
N GLY A 9 75.25 22.76 12.23
CA GLY A 9 75.22 23.52 13.48
C GLY A 9 74.18 24.63 13.32
N GLY A 10 73.11 24.60 14.11
CA GLY A 10 71.97 25.50 13.94
C GLY A 10 70.74 24.96 14.65
N GLU A 11 70.38 25.60 15.76
CA GLU A 11 69.19 25.29 16.55
C GLU A 11 68.03 26.18 16.08
N ALA A 12 66.91 25.58 15.68
CA ALA A 12 65.65 26.26 15.38
C ALA A 12 64.48 25.27 15.65
N PRO A 13 63.38 25.70 16.31
CA PRO A 13 62.45 24.76 16.92
C PRO A 13 61.16 24.49 16.12
N GLU A 14 60.45 23.44 16.55
CA GLU A 14 58.98 23.36 16.58
C GLU A 14 58.21 23.57 15.25
N ALA A 15 58.42 22.67 14.30
CA ALA A 15 57.37 22.33 13.33
C ALA A 15 56.28 21.53 14.07
N ALA A 16 55.12 22.16 14.30
CA ALA A 16 54.14 21.72 15.28
C ALA A 16 53.44 20.36 14.99
N ASP A 17 52.94 19.78 16.08
CA ASP A 17 51.97 18.69 16.17
C ASP A 17 50.92 18.70 15.04
N ALA A 18 51.00 17.72 14.13
CA ALA A 18 49.95 17.43 13.15
C ALA A 18 49.67 15.91 13.03
N PRO A 19 49.36 15.20 14.13
CA PRO A 19 48.76 13.88 14.04
C PRO A 19 47.48 14.02 13.22
N GLN A 20 47.28 13.09 12.28
CA GLN A 20 46.24 13.18 11.26
C GLN A 20 44.85 13.04 11.86
N ARG A 21 44.31 14.12 12.45
CA ARG A 21 42.90 14.28 12.82
C ARG A 21 42.03 14.48 11.57
N VAL A 22 42.19 13.60 10.58
CA VAL A 22 41.07 13.21 9.72
C VAL A 22 39.98 12.78 10.70
N ALA A 23 38.85 13.50 10.72
CA ALA A 23 37.89 13.38 11.80
C ALA A 23 37.48 11.91 11.98
N ALA A 24 37.88 11.32 13.10
CA ALA A 24 37.44 9.99 13.49
C ALA A 24 35.93 10.09 13.73
N ALA A 25 35.15 9.78 12.70
CA ALA A 25 33.70 9.77 12.78
C ALA A 25 33.32 8.83 13.93
N GLU A 26 32.79 9.43 15.00
CA GLU A 26 32.61 8.79 16.30
C GLU A 26 31.72 7.57 16.10
N ARG A 27 32.32 6.39 16.19
CA ARG A 27 31.69 5.16 15.70
C ARG A 27 30.52 4.83 16.63
N PRO A 28 29.27 4.78 16.13
CA PRO A 28 28.11 4.64 17.00
C PRO A 28 28.13 3.31 17.76
N GLU A 29 27.67 3.35 19.01
CA GLU A 29 27.61 2.19 19.90
C GLU A 29 26.20 1.60 19.94
N CYS A 30 26.11 0.27 20.00
CA CYS A 30 24.82 -0.41 20.07
C CYS A 30 24.13 -0.14 21.42
N PRO A 31 22.92 0.45 21.45
CA PRO A 31 22.24 0.87 22.69
C PRO A 31 21.75 -0.29 23.59
N ARG A 32 22.06 -1.55 23.23
CA ARG A 32 21.74 -2.76 24.01
C ARG A 32 22.96 -3.47 24.59
N CYS A 33 24.14 -3.35 23.97
CA CYS A 33 25.35 -4.09 24.38
C CYS A 33 26.65 -3.28 24.36
N GLY A 34 26.61 -1.99 24.02
CA GLY A 34 27.78 -1.11 23.96
C GLY A 34 28.72 -1.36 22.76
N THR A 35 28.58 -2.47 22.04
CA THR A 35 29.46 -2.79 20.91
C THR A 35 29.39 -1.70 19.84
N THR A 36 30.55 -1.13 19.52
CA THR A 36 30.78 -0.22 18.41
C THR A 36 30.37 -0.87 17.08
N HIS A 37 29.60 -0.16 16.25
CA HIS A 37 29.16 -0.65 14.93
C HIS A 37 29.48 0.35 13.80
N GLU A 38 29.29 -0.10 12.57
CA GLU A 38 29.46 0.75 11.39
C GLU A 38 28.20 1.61 11.18
N PRO A 39 28.30 2.86 10.67
CA PRO A 39 27.15 3.77 10.56
C PRO A 39 25.97 3.26 9.71
N ASN A 40 26.24 2.35 8.77
CA ASN A 40 25.25 1.77 7.85
C ASN A 40 24.86 0.32 8.21
N GLN A 41 25.29 -0.19 9.38
CA GLN A 41 25.03 -1.57 9.79
C GLN A 41 23.56 -1.69 10.27
N GLU A 42 22.70 -2.42 9.54
CA GLU A 42 21.28 -2.55 9.92
C GLU A 42 21.06 -3.34 11.21
N TYR A 43 21.98 -4.25 11.58
CA TYR A 43 21.86 -5.12 12.74
C TYR A 43 23.20 -5.20 13.47
N CYS A 44 23.17 -5.10 14.80
CA CYS A 44 24.34 -5.33 15.63
C CYS A 44 24.70 -6.82 15.61
N LEU A 45 25.90 -7.14 15.11
CA LEU A 45 26.36 -8.52 14.91
C LEU A 45 26.48 -9.33 16.22
N GLU A 46 26.74 -8.67 17.35
CA GLU A 46 26.90 -9.32 18.67
C GLU A 46 25.56 -9.68 19.34
N CYS A 47 24.55 -8.80 19.26
CA CYS A 47 23.31 -8.95 20.05
C CYS A 47 22.02 -9.06 19.23
N GLY A 48 22.11 -9.05 17.89
CA GLY A 48 20.99 -9.17 16.96
C GLY A 48 19.99 -8.00 16.98
N LEU A 49 20.27 -6.91 17.71
CA LEU A 49 19.40 -5.73 17.70
C LEU A 49 19.44 -5.06 16.32
N ARG A 50 18.27 -4.80 15.71
CA ARG A 50 18.19 -3.92 14.54
C ARG A 50 18.53 -2.49 14.96
N LEU A 51 19.58 -1.94 14.37
CA LEU A 51 20.12 -0.63 14.73
C LEU A 51 19.34 0.49 14.01
N PRO A 52 19.23 1.68 14.62
CA PRO A 52 18.70 2.85 13.93
C PRO A 52 19.73 3.30 12.89
N VAL A 53 19.47 3.05 11.61
CA VAL A 53 20.28 3.62 10.53
C VAL A 53 20.11 5.14 10.57
N GLU A 54 21.10 5.85 11.10
CA GLU A 54 21.17 7.33 11.12
C GLU A 54 21.49 7.86 9.72
N ALA A 55 20.48 7.71 8.84
CA ALA A 55 20.49 8.15 7.45
C ALA A 55 20.82 9.64 7.39
N SER A 56 22.09 9.95 7.14
CA SER A 56 22.63 11.30 7.22
C SER A 56 22.29 12.10 5.97
N GLY A 57 21.08 12.69 5.96
CA GLY A 57 20.58 13.46 4.82
C GLY A 57 19.51 14.51 5.20
N LEU A 58 19.16 15.35 4.22
CA LEU A 58 18.16 16.41 4.40
C LEU A 58 16.73 15.86 4.57
N ILE A 59 16.40 14.80 3.83
CA ILE A 59 15.07 14.15 3.83
C ILE A 59 14.65 13.66 5.24
N PRO A 60 15.48 12.91 6.00
CA PRO A 60 15.12 12.52 7.37
C PRO A 60 15.07 13.69 8.36
N ARG A 61 15.85 14.76 8.17
CA ARG A 61 15.70 15.99 9.00
C ARG A 61 14.35 16.66 8.76
N LEU A 62 13.93 16.79 7.49
CA LEU A 62 12.62 17.29 7.10
C LEU A 62 11.48 16.37 7.62
N SER A 63 11.59 15.06 7.48
CA SER A 63 10.54 14.13 7.93
C SER A 63 10.44 14.00 9.47
N ARG A 64 11.53 14.24 10.20
CA ARG A 64 11.56 14.32 11.67
C ARG A 64 10.91 15.64 12.15
N ALA A 65 11.13 16.76 11.47
CA ALA A 65 10.47 18.05 11.73
C ALA A 65 8.99 18.12 11.29
N TRP A 66 8.61 17.36 10.26
CA TRP A 66 7.21 17.27 9.81
C TRP A 66 6.39 16.40 10.78
N ARG A 67 6.95 15.28 11.25
CA ARG A 67 6.36 14.44 12.32
C ARG A 67 6.07 15.21 13.60
N SER A 68 6.98 16.06 14.07
CA SER A 68 6.79 16.82 15.31
C SER A 68 5.77 17.96 15.21
N ARG A 69 5.39 18.38 13.99
CA ARG A 69 4.38 19.44 13.77
C ARG A 69 2.99 18.93 13.46
N LEU A 70 2.86 17.78 12.80
CA LEU A 70 1.57 17.28 12.29
C LEU A 70 1.13 15.94 12.88
N GLY A 71 1.96 15.28 13.71
CA GLY A 71 1.60 14.06 14.48
C GLY A 71 1.35 12.80 13.65
N TRP A 72 1.18 12.93 12.33
CA TRP A 72 0.90 11.86 11.39
C TRP A 72 1.92 11.89 10.25
N TYR A 73 2.45 10.71 9.91
CA TYR A 73 3.34 10.50 8.79
C TYR A 73 2.82 9.31 7.98
N PRO A 74 2.30 9.51 6.76
CA PRO A 74 1.67 8.44 5.98
C PRO A 74 2.66 7.41 5.42
N GLY A 75 3.92 7.41 5.85
CA GLY A 75 4.99 6.54 5.37
C GLY A 75 5.82 7.17 4.24
N ASP A 76 6.94 6.55 3.92
CA ASP A 76 7.98 7.15 3.07
C ASP A 76 7.60 7.29 1.59
N TRP A 77 6.46 6.73 1.15
CA TRP A 77 5.92 6.91 -0.21
C TRP A 77 5.46 8.36 -0.49
N VAL A 78 5.21 9.18 0.53
CA VAL A 78 4.82 10.59 0.32
C VAL A 78 5.94 11.41 -0.33
N TRP A 79 7.21 11.09 -0.07
CA TRP A 79 8.35 11.82 -0.64
C TRP A 79 8.50 11.63 -2.16
N PRO A 80 8.52 10.41 -2.73
CA PRO A 80 8.52 10.24 -4.19
C PRO A 80 7.23 10.77 -4.82
N SER A 81 6.07 10.73 -4.16
CA SER A 81 4.84 11.38 -4.66
C SER A 81 4.95 12.90 -4.72
N LEU A 82 5.49 13.56 -3.69
CA LEU A 82 5.75 15.00 -3.69
C LEU A 82 6.81 15.38 -4.73
N LEU A 83 7.87 14.58 -4.89
CA LEU A 83 8.90 14.79 -5.90
C LEU A 83 8.32 14.69 -7.31
N ALA A 84 7.48 13.68 -7.59
CA ALA A 84 6.80 13.52 -8.87
C ALA A 84 5.83 14.69 -9.17
N LEU A 85 5.07 15.16 -8.17
CA LEU A 85 4.20 16.33 -8.30
C LEU A 85 5.00 17.62 -8.59
N LEU A 86 6.16 17.78 -7.94
CA LEU A 86 7.03 18.94 -8.16
C LEU A 86 7.65 18.93 -9.57
N ILE A 87 8.09 17.76 -10.05
CA ILE A 87 8.57 17.57 -11.43
C ILE A 87 7.43 17.86 -12.44
N ALA A 88 6.21 17.37 -12.20
CA ALA A 88 5.07 17.64 -13.06
C ALA A 88 4.67 19.13 -13.09
N ALA A 89 4.72 19.82 -11.94
CA ALA A 89 4.46 21.25 -11.86
C ALA A 89 5.50 22.08 -12.63
N LEU A 90 6.78 21.71 -12.56
CA LEU A 90 7.85 22.35 -13.35
C LEU A 90 7.70 22.09 -14.85
N ALA A 91 7.30 20.89 -15.26
CA ALA A 91 7.02 20.57 -16.67
C ALA A 91 5.86 21.40 -17.24
N GLY A 92 4.83 21.69 -16.44
CA GLY A 92 3.69 22.53 -16.84
C GLY A 92 4.07 23.95 -17.25
N ILE A 93 5.15 24.51 -16.71
CA ILE A 93 5.63 25.87 -17.05
C ILE A 93 6.16 25.93 -18.49
N GLY A 94 6.65 24.82 -19.05
CA GLY A 94 7.13 24.76 -20.44
C GLY A 94 6.02 24.78 -21.50
N ALA A 95 4.79 24.39 -21.15
CA ALA A 95 3.68 24.24 -22.11
C ALA A 95 3.00 25.57 -22.49
N ALA A 96 3.15 26.62 -21.67
CA ALA A 96 2.45 27.90 -21.86
C ALA A 96 3.01 28.77 -23.02
N ALA A 97 4.13 28.39 -23.63
CA ALA A 97 4.84 29.22 -24.61
C ALA A 97 4.48 28.96 -26.09
N PHE A 98 3.71 27.90 -26.41
CA PHE A 98 3.51 27.43 -27.79
C PHE A 98 2.04 27.18 -28.21
N VAL A 99 1.05 27.66 -27.45
CA VAL A 99 -0.36 27.66 -27.89
C VAL A 99 -0.71 28.99 -28.56
N SER A 100 -0.11 29.22 -29.73
CA SER A 100 -0.43 30.36 -30.60
C SER A 100 -1.35 29.91 -31.73
N HIS A 101 -2.61 30.37 -31.67
CA HIS A 101 -3.64 30.37 -32.73
C HIS A 101 -3.53 29.38 -33.91
N ASP A 102 -4.58 28.59 -34.10
CA ASP A 102 -5.46 28.87 -35.24
C ASP A 102 -6.95 28.77 -34.87
N GLU A 103 -7.71 29.82 -35.19
CA GLU A 103 -9.17 29.80 -35.18
C GLU A 103 -9.67 29.92 -36.63
N LYS A 104 -9.90 28.79 -37.30
CA LYS A 104 -10.93 28.64 -38.36
C LYS A 104 -11.22 27.17 -38.66
N ARG A 105 -12.45 26.73 -38.35
CA ARG A 105 -13.54 26.64 -39.35
C ARG A 105 -14.77 25.97 -38.76
N ALA A 106 -15.89 26.70 -38.68
CA ALA A 106 -17.19 26.07 -38.47
C ALA A 106 -17.55 25.23 -39.72
N GLY A 107 -17.87 23.95 -39.52
CA GLY A 107 -18.16 22.98 -40.58
C GLY A 107 -19.37 22.11 -40.21
N TYR A 108 -20.47 22.36 -40.91
CA TYR A 108 -21.80 21.78 -40.72
C TYR A 108 -21.91 20.28 -41.10
N VAL A 109 -22.97 19.65 -40.59
CA VAL A 109 -23.33 18.24 -40.74
C VAL A 109 -23.39 17.76 -42.19
N THR A 110 -22.85 16.57 -42.45
CA THR A 110 -23.38 15.62 -43.45
C THR A 110 -23.27 14.20 -42.88
N ALA A 111 -24.36 13.42 -42.95
CA ALA A 111 -24.37 12.01 -42.58
C ALA A 111 -24.22 11.11 -43.81
N THR A 112 -23.09 10.42 -43.93
CA THR A 112 -22.90 9.30 -44.87
C THR A 112 -21.92 8.31 -44.28
N SER A 113 -22.40 7.10 -44.00
CA SER A 113 -21.55 5.92 -43.84
C SER A 113 -21.49 5.18 -45.17
N PRO A 114 -20.30 4.96 -45.73
CA PRO A 114 -20.06 3.90 -46.70
C PRO A 114 -19.62 2.64 -45.93
N PHE A 115 -20.47 1.61 -45.96
CA PHE A 115 -19.96 0.24 -45.93
C PHE A 115 -19.43 -0.08 -47.34
N GLU A 116 -18.32 -0.80 -47.44
CA GLU A 116 -17.91 -1.45 -48.71
C GLU A 116 -17.91 -2.99 -48.58
N PRO A 117 -18.23 -3.74 -49.66
CA PRO A 117 -18.26 -5.22 -49.71
C PRO A 117 -16.86 -5.80 -50.03
N VAL A 118 -16.58 -7.09 -50.30
CA VAL A 118 -17.29 -8.32 -50.76
C VAL A 118 -16.57 -9.55 -50.16
N THR A 119 -17.06 -10.81 -50.14
CA THR A 119 -18.39 -11.46 -50.20
C THR A 119 -18.18 -12.96 -49.91
N SER A 120 -19.13 -13.64 -49.24
CA SER A 120 -19.22 -15.11 -49.22
C SER A 120 -20.65 -15.56 -49.50
N ALA A 121 -20.81 -16.67 -50.23
CA ALA A 121 -22.05 -16.99 -50.93
C ALA A 121 -22.99 -17.95 -50.18
N ILE A 122 -24.28 -17.57 -50.16
CA ILE A 122 -25.52 -18.37 -50.04
C ILE A 122 -25.42 -19.87 -49.71
N THR A 123 -26.20 -20.26 -48.70
CA THR A 123 -27.11 -21.41 -48.79
C THR A 123 -28.42 -21.01 -48.10
N ALA A 124 -29.56 -21.34 -48.70
CA ALA A 124 -30.87 -20.91 -48.22
C ALA A 124 -31.51 -21.95 -47.27
N ALA A 125 -32.19 -21.47 -46.24
CA ALA A 125 -33.14 -22.24 -45.43
C ALA A 125 -34.38 -21.37 -45.19
N GLU A 126 -35.50 -21.74 -45.80
CA GLU A 126 -36.74 -20.96 -45.80
C GLU A 126 -37.57 -21.24 -44.54
N HIS A 127 -37.60 -20.29 -43.60
CA HIS A 127 -38.43 -20.38 -42.40
C HIS A 127 -39.14 -19.05 -42.10
N THR A 128 -40.39 -18.97 -42.56
CA THR A 128 -41.31 -17.85 -42.31
C THR A 128 -41.64 -17.69 -40.82
N PRO A 129 -41.34 -16.54 -40.18
CA PRO A 129 -41.80 -16.23 -38.83
C PRO A 129 -43.16 -15.53 -38.88
N THR A 130 -44.19 -16.16 -38.30
CA THR A 130 -45.51 -15.53 -38.12
C THR A 130 -45.43 -14.39 -37.10
N VAL A 131 -46.10 -13.27 -37.41
CA VAL A 131 -46.14 -12.06 -36.56
C VAL A 131 -47.09 -12.23 -35.37
N PRO A 132 -46.65 -11.84 -34.15
CA PRO A 132 -47.54 -11.37 -33.09
C PRO A 132 -47.51 -9.83 -33.01
N SER A 133 -48.69 -9.21 -32.85
CA SER A 133 -48.80 -7.75 -32.66
C SER A 133 -48.16 -7.28 -31.35
N GLY A 134 -47.66 -6.05 -31.35
CA GLY A 134 -46.97 -5.47 -30.20
C GLY A 134 -47.86 -5.15 -28.99
N SER A 135 -47.22 -4.87 -27.87
CA SER A 135 -47.82 -4.22 -26.70
C SER A 135 -47.00 -2.98 -26.34
N THR A 136 -47.66 -1.83 -26.21
CA THR A 136 -47.02 -0.55 -25.89
C THR A 136 -46.53 -0.56 -24.44
N GLN A 137 -45.21 -0.52 -24.23
CA GLN A 137 -44.67 -0.22 -22.91
C GLN A 137 -44.53 1.29 -22.73
N THR A 138 -45.49 1.88 -22.02
CA THR A 138 -45.36 3.23 -21.46
C THR A 138 -44.13 3.30 -20.57
N GLY A 139 -43.22 4.24 -20.83
CA GLY A 139 -41.98 4.37 -20.09
C GLY A 139 -42.20 4.80 -18.64
N THR A 140 -42.09 3.85 -17.70
CA THR A 140 -41.97 4.15 -16.27
C THR A 140 -40.50 4.40 -15.93
N GLN A 141 -40.20 5.60 -15.44
CA GLN A 141 -38.88 6.00 -14.97
C GLN A 141 -38.35 5.01 -13.91
N PRO A 142 -37.09 4.55 -13.97
CA PRO A 142 -36.50 3.72 -12.93
C PRO A 142 -36.55 4.44 -11.57
N SER A 143 -37.27 3.85 -10.62
CA SER A 143 -37.22 4.30 -9.22
C SER A 143 -35.81 4.05 -8.66
N PRO A 144 -35.25 4.95 -7.82
CA PRO A 144 -34.00 4.66 -7.12
C PRO A 144 -34.08 3.31 -6.39
N PRO A 145 -33.01 2.50 -6.38
CA PRO A 145 -33.03 1.18 -5.76
C PRO A 145 -33.37 1.33 -4.28
N GLN A 146 -34.57 0.87 -3.91
CA GLN A 146 -35.09 1.01 -2.56
C GLN A 146 -34.20 0.21 -1.61
N GLN A 147 -33.40 0.91 -0.81
CA GLN A 147 -32.58 0.31 0.23
C GLN A 147 -33.49 -0.27 1.31
N THR A 148 -33.89 -1.53 1.16
CA THR A 148 -34.37 -2.35 2.25
C THR A 148 -33.36 -2.24 3.40
N PRO A 149 -33.75 -1.75 4.59
CA PRO A 149 -32.84 -1.70 5.71
C PRO A 149 -32.37 -3.13 6.01
N ALA A 150 -31.07 -3.39 5.86
CA ALA A 150 -30.49 -4.67 6.23
C ALA A 150 -30.76 -4.90 7.72
N LEU A 151 -31.71 -5.80 8.01
CA LEU A 151 -32.15 -6.10 9.38
C LEU A 151 -30.91 -6.49 10.17
N ASN A 152 -30.62 -5.77 11.27
CA ASN A 152 -29.30 -5.66 11.90
C ASN A 152 -28.63 -7.01 12.23
N GLN A 153 -28.00 -7.64 11.23
CA GLN A 153 -27.26 -8.86 11.44
C GLN A 153 -26.04 -8.55 12.31
N ALA A 154 -25.82 -9.41 13.30
CA ALA A 154 -24.65 -9.33 14.15
C ALA A 154 -23.46 -9.95 13.41
N LEU A 155 -22.39 -9.17 13.22
CA LEU A 155 -21.13 -9.66 12.67
C LEU A 155 -20.65 -10.87 13.47
N LYS A 156 -20.09 -11.86 12.78
CA LYS A 156 -19.65 -13.13 13.39
C LYS A 156 -18.60 -12.85 14.46
N VAL A 157 -18.87 -13.28 15.68
CA VAL A 157 -17.88 -13.23 16.77
C VAL A 157 -16.98 -14.45 16.64
N TRP A 158 -15.66 -14.26 16.75
CA TRP A 158 -14.72 -15.38 16.78
C TRP A 158 -14.99 -16.26 18.01
N PRO A 159 -15.17 -17.59 17.87
CA PRO A 159 -15.56 -18.47 18.98
C PRO A 159 -14.60 -18.40 20.17
N ALA A 160 -15.12 -17.95 21.31
CA ALA A 160 -14.32 -17.62 22.48
C ALA A 160 -13.96 -18.84 23.37
N ASP A 161 -14.61 -19.97 23.12
CA ASP A 161 -14.33 -21.31 23.65
C ASP A 161 -13.10 -21.96 23.00
N ARG A 162 -12.84 -21.66 21.72
CA ARG A 162 -11.79 -22.34 20.95
C ARG A 162 -10.40 -21.80 21.25
N GLN A 163 -9.52 -22.71 21.68
CA GLN A 163 -8.09 -22.45 21.88
C GLN A 163 -7.37 -22.15 20.54
N SER A 164 -7.81 -22.81 19.45
CA SER A 164 -7.36 -22.50 18.10
C SER A 164 -8.38 -22.86 17.02
N GLY A 165 -8.23 -22.27 15.84
CA GLY A 165 -9.01 -22.59 14.63
C GLY A 165 -8.41 -21.91 13.39
N TRP A 166 -8.98 -22.16 12.21
CA TRP A 166 -8.58 -21.50 10.97
C TRP A 166 -9.65 -20.50 10.49
N THR A 167 -9.24 -19.47 9.76
CA THR A 167 -10.13 -18.44 9.20
C THR A 167 -9.58 -17.89 7.89
N VAL A 168 -10.43 -17.28 7.08
CA VAL A 168 -9.99 -16.46 5.94
C VAL A 168 -9.77 -15.05 6.44
N VAL A 169 -8.53 -14.55 6.38
CA VAL A 169 -8.25 -13.13 6.63
C VAL A 169 -8.47 -12.37 5.33
N LEU A 170 -9.40 -11.43 5.34
CA LEU A 170 -9.69 -10.55 4.21
C LEU A 170 -8.76 -9.34 4.21
N GLN A 171 -8.61 -8.68 5.37
CA GLN A 171 -7.76 -7.50 5.58
C GLN A 171 -7.29 -7.39 7.04
N SER A 172 -6.18 -6.69 7.27
CA SER A 172 -5.71 -6.29 8.60
C SER A 172 -5.70 -4.76 8.70
N LEU A 173 -6.51 -4.20 9.60
CA LEU A 173 -6.80 -2.77 9.68
C LEU A 173 -6.18 -2.17 10.96
N PRO A 174 -5.38 -1.08 10.92
CA PRO A 174 -4.73 -0.55 12.11
C PRO A 174 -5.70 -0.14 13.23
N ALA A 175 -5.40 -0.53 14.48
CA ALA A 175 -6.20 -0.22 15.66
C ALA A 175 -5.92 1.20 16.20
N THR A 176 -6.12 2.22 15.36
CA THR A 176 -6.06 3.64 15.75
C THR A 176 -7.29 4.03 16.60
N THR A 177 -7.32 5.28 17.10
CA THR A 177 -8.37 5.82 18.00
C THR A 177 -9.80 5.56 17.52
N ASN A 178 -10.04 5.56 16.20
CA ASN A 178 -11.35 5.26 15.58
C ASN A 178 -11.36 3.93 14.80
N GLY A 179 -10.27 3.16 14.83
CA GLY A 179 -10.04 1.98 14.00
C GLY A 179 -11.09 0.87 14.18
N ARG A 180 -11.70 0.74 15.38
CA ARG A 180 -12.77 -0.25 15.61
C ARG A 180 -14.04 0.06 14.83
N ALA A 181 -14.46 1.33 14.78
CA ALA A 181 -15.66 1.73 14.04
C ALA A 181 -15.45 1.55 12.53
N PHE A 182 -14.26 1.90 12.03
CA PHE A 182 -13.86 1.64 10.66
C PHE A 182 -13.84 0.13 10.34
N ALA A 183 -13.28 -0.71 11.21
CA ALA A 183 -13.25 -2.16 11.00
C ALA A 183 -14.65 -2.79 11.01
N VAL A 184 -15.58 -2.32 11.86
CA VAL A 184 -17.00 -2.74 11.82
C VAL A 184 -17.65 -2.33 10.50
N ALA A 185 -17.36 -1.15 9.96
CA ALA A 185 -17.88 -0.72 8.67
C ALA A 185 -17.33 -1.56 7.49
N GLN A 186 -16.03 -1.89 7.49
CA GLN A 186 -15.43 -2.80 6.49
C GLN A 186 -15.98 -4.23 6.61
N ALA A 187 -16.28 -4.70 7.81
CA ALA A 187 -16.93 -5.99 8.02
C ALA A 187 -18.36 -6.03 7.47
N ARG A 188 -19.15 -4.96 7.67
CA ARG A 188 -20.45 -4.85 6.99
C ARG A 188 -20.29 -4.77 5.47
N ALA A 189 -19.27 -4.10 4.95
CA ALA A 189 -19.03 -4.04 3.49
C ALA A 189 -18.75 -5.43 2.88
N ALA A 190 -17.97 -6.29 3.57
CA ALA A 190 -17.75 -7.68 3.15
C ALA A 190 -19.03 -8.54 3.25
N GLU A 191 -19.81 -8.37 4.31
CA GLU A 191 -21.14 -9.02 4.42
C GLU A 191 -22.05 -8.63 3.23
N HIS A 192 -22.06 -7.34 2.86
CA HIS A 192 -22.84 -6.84 1.72
C HIS A 192 -22.26 -7.21 0.34
N SER A 193 -21.00 -7.67 0.25
CA SER A 193 -20.48 -8.26 -1.00
C SER A 193 -20.90 -9.72 -1.19
N GLY A 194 -21.56 -10.33 -0.19
CA GLY A 194 -22.09 -11.70 -0.21
C GLY A 194 -21.36 -12.69 0.70
N LEU A 195 -20.26 -12.28 1.34
CA LEU A 195 -19.47 -13.18 2.19
C LEU A 195 -20.22 -13.52 3.48
N GLN A 196 -20.19 -14.81 3.80
CA GLN A 196 -20.82 -15.36 5.00
C GLN A 196 -19.86 -15.34 6.19
N ASP A 197 -20.41 -15.38 7.40
CA ASP A 197 -19.64 -15.48 8.65
C ASP A 197 -18.56 -14.39 8.84
N VAL A 198 -18.82 -13.19 8.33
CA VAL A 198 -17.87 -12.06 8.39
C VAL A 198 -17.81 -11.44 9.78
N GLY A 199 -16.60 -11.19 10.28
CA GLY A 199 -16.37 -10.65 11.62
C GLY A 199 -15.06 -9.87 11.77
N ILE A 200 -14.83 -9.35 12.98
CA ILE A 200 -13.57 -8.69 13.35
C ILE A 200 -12.92 -9.35 14.57
N ILE A 201 -11.61 -9.53 14.50
CA ILE A 201 -10.74 -10.00 15.59
C ILE A 201 -9.83 -8.85 16.02
N ASP A 202 -9.83 -8.53 17.31
CA ASP A 202 -8.79 -7.72 17.94
C ASP A 202 -7.51 -8.56 18.04
N SER A 203 -6.50 -8.23 17.25
CA SER A 203 -5.28 -9.04 17.11
C SER A 203 -4.48 -9.14 18.41
N SER A 204 -4.64 -8.16 19.30
CA SER A 204 -3.95 -8.05 20.59
C SER A 204 -4.32 -9.16 21.59
N LYS A 205 -5.34 -9.98 21.27
CA LYS A 205 -5.88 -11.05 22.11
C LYS A 205 -5.48 -12.47 21.66
N TYR A 206 -4.58 -12.58 20.68
CA TYR A 206 -4.25 -13.84 20.01
C TYR A 206 -2.76 -13.93 19.66
N SER A 207 -2.02 -14.85 20.31
CA SER A 207 -0.59 -15.11 20.08
C SER A 207 -0.20 -15.31 18.61
N SER A 208 -1.11 -15.83 17.78
CA SER A 208 -0.87 -16.03 16.35
C SER A 208 -0.85 -14.75 15.50
N LEU A 209 -1.28 -13.61 16.05
CA LEU A 209 -1.47 -12.36 15.32
C LEU A 209 -0.50 -11.27 15.81
N HIS A 210 -0.17 -10.34 14.92
CA HIS A 210 0.61 -9.17 15.31
C HIS A 210 -0.32 -8.15 16.00
N PRO A 211 0.00 -7.66 17.22
CA PRO A 211 -0.89 -6.79 17.99
C PRO A 211 -1.10 -5.41 17.33
N GLY A 212 -2.15 -4.69 17.73
CA GLY A 212 -2.44 -3.35 17.21
C GLY A 212 -3.24 -3.30 15.90
N TYR A 213 -3.94 -4.39 15.55
CA TYR A 213 -4.79 -4.47 14.36
C TYR A 213 -6.18 -5.04 14.69
N TYR A 214 -7.18 -4.58 13.94
CA TYR A 214 -8.44 -5.31 13.75
C TYR A 214 -8.33 -6.15 12.48
N VAL A 215 -8.29 -7.46 12.65
CA VAL A 215 -8.28 -8.43 11.54
C VAL A 215 -9.72 -8.67 11.11
N LEU A 216 -10.03 -8.28 9.88
CA LEU A 216 -11.28 -8.59 9.20
C LEU A 216 -11.21 -10.02 8.65
N PHE A 217 -12.17 -10.85 9.06
CA PHE A 217 -12.19 -12.28 8.72
C PHE A 217 -13.54 -12.72 8.13
N SER A 218 -13.55 -13.84 7.42
CA SER A 218 -14.76 -14.61 7.10
C SER A 218 -14.56 -16.10 7.42
N GLY A 219 -15.63 -16.72 7.91
CA GLY A 219 -15.69 -18.15 8.23
C GLY A 219 -14.87 -18.59 9.46
N VAL A 220 -15.25 -19.73 10.02
CA VAL A 220 -14.52 -20.38 11.12
C VAL A 220 -14.37 -21.87 10.81
N TYR A 221 -13.12 -22.29 10.57
CA TYR A 221 -12.79 -23.59 10.00
C TYR A 221 -11.96 -24.44 10.95
N THR A 222 -12.04 -25.76 10.76
CA THR A 222 -11.28 -26.76 11.53
C THR A 222 -9.96 -27.12 10.86
N SER A 223 -9.88 -27.17 9.53
CA SER A 223 -8.64 -27.46 8.80
C SER A 223 -8.09 -26.24 8.05
N PHE A 224 -6.87 -26.39 7.52
CA PHE A 224 -6.27 -25.44 6.57
C PHE A 224 -7.01 -25.47 5.22
N ASP A 225 -7.42 -26.66 4.76
CA ASP A 225 -7.96 -26.86 3.41
C ASP A 225 -9.37 -26.29 3.26
N ASP A 226 -10.21 -26.39 4.31
CA ASP A 226 -11.51 -25.71 4.35
C ASP A 226 -11.34 -24.19 4.26
N ALA A 227 -10.36 -23.63 5.00
CA ALA A 227 -10.06 -22.20 4.99
C ALA A 227 -9.44 -21.76 3.65
N ASN A 228 -8.61 -22.59 3.01
CA ASN A 228 -8.06 -22.32 1.69
C ASN A 228 -9.14 -22.41 0.58
N THR A 229 -10.16 -23.23 0.79
CA THR A 229 -11.38 -23.22 -0.04
C THR A 229 -12.14 -21.90 0.13
N GLY A 230 -12.37 -21.46 1.38
CA GLY A 230 -12.96 -20.14 1.70
C GLY A 230 -12.14 -18.94 1.19
N VAL A 231 -10.82 -19.07 1.02
CA VAL A 231 -9.98 -18.05 0.39
C VAL A 231 -10.31 -17.88 -1.09
N THR A 232 -10.70 -18.95 -1.79
CA THR A 232 -11.09 -18.87 -3.20
C THR A 232 -12.42 -18.11 -3.34
N ASP A 233 -13.36 -18.36 -2.43
CA ASP A 233 -14.64 -17.65 -2.31
C ASP A 233 -14.44 -16.16 -1.96
N ALA A 234 -13.64 -15.85 -0.94
CA ALA A 234 -13.30 -14.46 -0.60
C ALA A 234 -12.68 -13.68 -1.77
N ARG A 235 -11.91 -14.35 -2.63
CA ARG A 235 -11.30 -13.74 -3.82
C ARG A 235 -12.30 -13.45 -4.94
N SER A 236 -13.31 -14.30 -5.15
CA SER A 236 -14.40 -13.98 -6.11
C SER A 236 -15.26 -12.82 -5.61
N HIS A 237 -15.50 -12.75 -4.29
CA HIS A 237 -16.24 -11.68 -3.61
C HIS A 237 -15.42 -10.38 -3.37
N GLY A 238 -14.34 -10.16 -4.14
CA GLY A 238 -13.62 -8.88 -4.20
C GLY A 238 -12.42 -8.72 -3.25
N TYR A 239 -12.00 -9.77 -2.55
CA TYR A 239 -10.83 -9.74 -1.65
C TYR A 239 -9.64 -10.52 -2.25
N PRO A 240 -8.98 -10.04 -3.33
CA PRO A 240 -7.90 -10.77 -4.02
C PRO A 240 -6.70 -11.09 -3.13
N ARG A 241 -6.51 -10.33 -2.04
CA ARG A 241 -5.44 -10.52 -1.05
C ARG A 241 -5.81 -11.45 0.11
N ALA A 242 -6.99 -12.07 0.08
CA ALA A 242 -7.43 -12.99 1.13
C ALA A 242 -6.47 -14.19 1.27
N TYR A 243 -6.25 -14.65 2.50
CA TYR A 243 -5.35 -15.75 2.82
C TYR A 243 -5.81 -16.55 4.06
N PRO A 244 -5.45 -17.84 4.17
CA PRO A 244 -5.87 -18.67 5.30
C PRO A 244 -4.93 -18.40 6.50
N LYS A 245 -5.50 -18.21 7.69
CA LYS A 245 -4.73 -17.92 8.91
C LYS A 245 -5.23 -18.78 10.07
N ARG A 246 -4.30 -19.44 10.76
CA ARG A 246 -4.57 -20.06 12.05
C ARG A 246 -4.62 -18.98 13.13
N ILE A 247 -5.69 -19.00 13.90
CA ILE A 247 -5.89 -18.21 15.10
C ILE A 247 -5.57 -19.10 16.30
N THR A 248 -4.67 -18.67 17.18
CA THR A 248 -4.38 -19.25 18.50
C THR A 248 -4.42 -18.12 19.53
N ARG A 249 -4.88 -18.41 20.74
CA ARG A 249 -4.68 -17.48 21.86
C ARG A 249 -3.22 -17.42 22.28
#